data_AF-A0A2H0B4E2-F1
#
_entry.id   AF-A0A2H0B4E2-F1
#
_cell.length_a   1.000
_cell.length_b   1.000
_cell.length_c   1.000
_cell.angle_alpha   90.00
_cell.angle_beta   90.00
_cell.angle_gamma   90.00
#
_symmetry.space_group_name_H-M   'P 1'
#
loop_
_entity.id
_entity.type
_entity.pdbx_description
1 polymer ?
#
loop_
_entity_poly.entity_id
_entity_poly.type
_entity_poly.pdbx_seq_one_letter_code
_entity_poly.pdbx_strand_id
1 'polypeptide(L)'
;KLLAVWLIIPAVLIAAVSLFVPVLAYFRLLFILPAFYLLLVVKPTRSLLVGILVFNLITTGIYLFNHKFHREDWRGLARSLTDQPVVIIPAVDAALRYYQVQPVDSLPEENFWYIPYAEPIFDPELKFRRQAADAGFKETSVRHFRGDLTLIQYTR
;
A
#
# COMPACT_ATOMS: atom_id res chain seq x y z
N LYS A 1 -16.78 -26.71 22.40
CA LYS A 1 -17.45 -27.04 21.12
C LYS A 1 -17.83 -25.77 20.38
N LEU A 2 -18.64 -24.87 20.97
CA LEU A 2 -19.01 -23.57 20.38
C LEU A 2 -17.81 -22.71 19.93
N LEU A 3 -16.78 -22.56 20.77
CA LEU A 3 -15.59 -21.77 20.42
C LEU A 3 -14.83 -22.34 19.20
N ALA A 4 -14.74 -23.67 19.08
CA ALA A 4 -14.07 -24.30 17.94
C ALA A 4 -14.89 -24.12 16.64
N VAL A 5 -16.22 -24.19 16.74
CA VAL A 5 -17.13 -23.90 15.62
C VAL A 5 -16.99 -22.44 15.18
N TRP A 6 -16.94 -21.50 16.13
CA TRP A 6 -16.72 -20.08 15.87
C TRP A 6 -15.33 -19.80 15.26
N LEU A 7 -14.31 -20.57 15.62
CA LEU A 7 -12.98 -20.45 15.00
C LEU A 7 -12.94 -21.02 13.57
N ILE A 8 -13.42 -22.26 13.40
CA ILE A 8 -13.20 -23.06 12.19
C ILE A 8 -14.16 -22.66 11.07
N ILE A 9 -15.46 -22.49 11.35
CA ILE A 9 -16.45 -22.22 10.29
C ILE A 9 -16.13 -20.92 9.53
N PRO A 10 -15.91 -19.77 10.20
CA PRO A 10 -15.59 -18.54 9.48
C PRO A 10 -14.26 -18.65 8.71
N ALA A 11 -13.25 -19.36 9.24
CA ALA A 11 -11.98 -19.56 8.54
C ALA A 11 -12.17 -20.37 7.24
N VAL A 12 -12.93 -21.47 7.30
CA VAL A 12 -13.24 -22.31 6.12
C VAL A 12 -14.09 -21.53 5.11
N LEU A 13 -15.10 -20.79 5.56
CA LEU A 13 -15.94 -19.98 4.67
C LEU A 13 -15.15 -18.85 4.00
N ILE A 14 -14.26 -18.17 4.72
CA ILE A 14 -13.38 -17.13 4.14
C ILE A 14 -12.46 -17.75 3.09
N ALA A 15 -11.87 -18.90 3.37
CA ALA A 15 -11.04 -19.61 2.40
C ALA A 15 -11.85 -20.01 1.16
N ALA A 16 -13.04 -20.61 1.34
CA ALA A 16 -13.91 -20.99 0.23
C ALA A 16 -14.33 -19.78 -0.63
N VAL A 17 -14.75 -18.67 -0.01
CA VAL A 17 -15.14 -17.45 -0.72
C VAL A 17 -13.95 -16.81 -1.45
N SER A 18 -12.74 -16.89 -0.88
CA SER A 18 -11.53 -16.34 -1.52
C SER A 18 -11.15 -17.03 -2.83
N LEU A 19 -11.66 -18.22 -3.11
CA LEU A 19 -11.49 -18.89 -4.41
C LEU A 19 -12.35 -18.24 -5.52
N PHE A 20 -13.44 -17.57 -5.16
CA PHE A 20 -14.38 -16.98 -6.10
C PHE A 20 -14.30 -15.45 -6.15
N VAL A 21 -13.89 -14.82 -5.03
CA VAL A 21 -13.80 -13.36 -4.91
C VAL A 21 -12.36 -12.98 -4.65
N PRO A 22 -11.65 -12.33 -5.61
CA PRO A 22 -10.27 -11.91 -5.47
C PRO A 22 -10.15 -10.64 -4.61
N VAL A 23 -10.78 -10.64 -3.44
CA VAL A 23 -10.69 -9.57 -2.45
C VAL A 23 -10.23 -10.20 -1.15
N LEU A 24 -8.94 -10.02 -0.84
CA LEU A 24 -8.34 -10.37 0.45
C LEU A 24 -8.87 -9.40 1.52
N ALA A 25 -10.08 -9.66 2.00
CA ALA A 25 -10.67 -8.95 3.13
C ALA A 25 -10.11 -9.49 4.45
N TYR A 26 -8.79 -9.41 4.65
CA TYR A 26 -8.09 -9.94 5.82
C TYR A 26 -8.64 -9.39 7.15
N PHE A 27 -9.24 -8.19 7.13
CA PHE A 27 -9.95 -7.61 8.28
C PHE A 27 -11.09 -8.49 8.80
N ARG A 28 -11.68 -9.36 7.96
CA ARG A 28 -12.72 -10.30 8.40
C ARG A 28 -12.18 -11.39 9.34
N LEU A 29 -10.88 -11.67 9.30
CA LEU A 29 -10.25 -12.60 10.24
C LEU A 29 -10.19 -12.02 11.67
N LEU A 30 -10.41 -10.71 11.86
CA LEU A 30 -10.53 -10.10 13.20
C LEU A 30 -11.70 -10.67 14.00
N PHE A 31 -12.77 -11.13 13.35
CA PHE A 31 -13.92 -11.73 14.02
C PHE A 31 -13.66 -13.11 14.62
N ILE A 32 -12.53 -13.73 14.26
CA ILE A 32 -12.11 -15.05 14.70
C ILE A 32 -11.17 -14.98 15.92
N LEU A 33 -10.46 -13.85 16.07
CA LEU A 33 -9.51 -13.61 17.15
C LEU A 33 -10.09 -13.80 18.57
N PRO A 34 -11.32 -13.34 18.90
CA PRO A 34 -11.89 -13.58 20.22
C PRO A 34 -12.06 -15.07 20.55
N ALA A 35 -12.54 -15.88 19.59
CA ALA A 35 -12.67 -17.32 19.76
C ALA A 35 -11.33 -18.00 19.98
N PHE A 36 -10.31 -17.57 19.23
CA PHE A 36 -8.94 -18.03 19.36
C PHE A 36 -8.37 -17.75 20.76
N TYR A 37 -8.48 -16.53 21.26
CA TYR A 37 -8.00 -16.18 22.60
C TYR A 37 -8.74 -16.92 23.72
N LEU A 38 -10.07 -17.06 23.61
CA LEU A 38 -10.85 -17.81 24.60
C LEU A 38 -10.47 -19.30 24.61
N LEU A 39 -10.18 -19.89 23.45
CA LEU A 39 -9.68 -21.27 23.37
C LEU A 39 -8.33 -21.45 24.05
N LEU A 40 -7.45 -20.45 23.96
CA LEU A 40 -6.15 -20.47 24.62
C LEU A 40 -6.24 -20.44 26.14
N VAL A 41 -7.26 -19.78 26.71
CA VAL A 41 -7.48 -19.69 28.15
C VAL A 41 -8.16 -20.94 28.72
N VAL A 42 -9.09 -21.56 27.97
CA VAL A 42 -9.88 -22.71 28.46
C VAL A 42 -9.10 -24.02 28.47
N LYS A 43 -8.12 -24.19 27.56
CA LYS A 43 -7.25 -25.37 27.51
C LYS A 43 -5.77 -24.98 27.31
N PRO A 44 -5.15 -24.29 28.27
CA PRO A 44 -3.77 -23.84 28.12
C PRO A 44 -2.85 -25.04 28.32
N THR A 45 -2.14 -25.43 27.26
CA THR A 45 -0.93 -26.23 27.41
C THR A 45 0.27 -25.32 27.14
N ARG A 46 1.29 -25.41 27.99
CA ARG A 46 2.51 -24.60 27.85
C ARG A 46 3.13 -24.75 26.45
N SER A 47 3.11 -25.97 25.89
CA SER A 47 3.59 -26.25 24.54
C SER A 47 2.79 -25.53 23.45
N LEU A 48 1.46 -25.48 23.54
CA LEU A 48 0.62 -24.76 22.58
C LEU A 48 0.89 -23.26 22.62
N LEU A 49 0.96 -22.67 23.81
CA LEU A 49 1.24 -21.24 23.97
C LEU A 49 2.61 -20.87 23.43
N VAL A 50 3.65 -21.67 23.74
CA VAL A 50 5.00 -21.47 23.20
C VAL A 50 5.00 -21.62 21.68
N GLY A 51 4.31 -22.62 21.13
CA GLY A 51 4.20 -22.82 19.68
C GLY A 51 3.56 -21.62 18.98
N ILE A 52 2.47 -21.08 19.53
CA ILE A 52 1.80 -19.89 18.98
C ILE A 52 2.68 -18.66 19.08
N LEU A 53 3.38 -18.47 20.20
CA LEU A 53 4.29 -17.35 20.37
C LEU A 53 5.43 -17.42 19.35
N VAL A 54 6.06 -18.59 19.19
CA VAL A 54 7.12 -18.82 18.21
C VAL A 54 6.61 -18.59 16.80
N PHE A 55 5.44 -19.11 16.46
CA PHE A 55 4.82 -18.88 15.15
C PHE A 55 4.58 -17.39 14.90
N ASN A 56 3.99 -16.67 15.86
CA ASN A 56 3.77 -15.22 15.74
C ASN A 56 5.09 -14.46 15.58
N LEU A 57 6.14 -14.84 16.31
CA LEU A 57 7.44 -14.18 16.22
C LEU A 57 8.06 -14.40 14.84
N ILE A 58 7.99 -15.63 14.31
CA ILE A 58 8.48 -15.96 12.97
C ILE A 58 7.70 -15.18 11.91
N THR A 59 6.36 -15.23 11.93
CA THR A 59 5.53 -14.55 10.91
C THR A 59 5.66 -13.03 11.00
N THR A 60 5.76 -12.47 12.21
CA THR A 60 6.00 -11.04 12.42
C THR A 60 7.38 -10.65 11.92
N GLY A 61 8.42 -11.46 12.20
CA GLY A 61 9.75 -11.25 11.65
C GLY A 61 9.74 -11.25 10.13
N ILE A 62 9.10 -12.25 9.51
CA ILE A 62 8.93 -12.30 8.04
C ILE A 62 8.23 -11.04 7.53
N TYR A 63 7.16 -10.59 8.19
CA TYR A 63 6.42 -9.38 7.80
C TYR A 63 7.26 -8.11 7.91
N LEU A 64 7.98 -7.92 9.02
CA LEU A 64 8.74 -6.70 9.32
C LEU A 64 10.07 -6.59 8.58
N PHE A 65 10.67 -7.72 8.18
CA PHE A 65 11.98 -7.73 7.52
C PHE A 65 11.90 -8.02 6.02
N ASN A 66 10.75 -8.47 5.50
CA ASN A 66 10.56 -8.63 4.07
C ASN A 66 10.08 -7.32 3.43
N HIS A 67 10.99 -6.63 2.74
CA HIS A 67 10.69 -5.40 2.02
C HIS A 67 9.53 -5.50 1.03
N LYS A 68 9.19 -6.68 0.51
CA LYS A 68 8.03 -6.87 -0.38
C LYS A 68 6.68 -6.66 0.33
N PHE A 69 6.64 -6.79 1.65
CA PHE A 69 5.44 -6.58 2.46
C PHE A 69 5.34 -5.16 3.03
N HIS A 70 6.37 -4.34 2.84
CA HIS A 70 6.32 -2.96 3.25
C HIS A 70 5.44 -2.17 2.27
N ARG A 71 4.64 -1.26 2.80
CA ARG A 71 3.88 -0.28 2.01
C ARG A 71 4.83 0.60 1.17
N GLU A 72 4.22 1.32 0.25
CA GLU A 72 4.82 2.33 -0.62
C GLU A 72 5.85 3.24 0.09
N ASP A 73 6.98 3.53 -0.56
CA ASP A 73 8.05 4.38 0.00
C ASP A 73 7.86 5.87 -0.31
N TRP A 74 6.74 6.43 0.16
CA TRP A 74 6.43 7.86 0.05
C TRP A 74 7.47 8.76 0.72
N ARG A 75 8.12 8.28 1.78
CA ARG A 75 9.16 9.01 2.49
C ARG A 75 10.42 9.17 1.65
N GLY A 76 10.87 8.07 1.04
CA GLY A 76 12.00 8.09 0.12
C GLY A 76 11.73 8.98 -1.07
N LEU A 77 10.52 8.90 -1.63
CA LEU A 77 10.08 9.76 -2.72
C LEU A 77 10.10 11.24 -2.31
N ALA A 78 9.46 11.61 -1.21
CA ALA A 78 9.38 12.99 -0.74
C ALA A 78 10.77 13.59 -0.48
N ARG A 79 11.72 12.81 0.05
CA ARG A 79 13.11 13.24 0.27
C ARG A 79 13.92 13.43 -1.01
N SER A 80 13.47 12.84 -2.12
CA SER A 80 14.15 12.95 -3.41
C SER A 80 13.69 14.14 -4.25
N LEU A 81 12.61 14.80 -3.83
CA LEU A 81 12.10 16.00 -4.48
C LEU A 81 13.04 17.18 -4.19
N THR A 82 13.25 17.98 -5.23
CA THR A 82 13.98 19.26 -5.16
C THR A 82 13.00 20.42 -5.12
N ASP A 83 13.47 21.67 -5.13
CA ASP A 83 12.64 22.89 -5.13
C ASP A 83 11.80 23.09 -6.41
N GLN A 84 11.69 22.08 -7.27
CA GLN A 84 10.85 22.09 -8.46
C GLN A 84 9.38 21.81 -8.11
N PRO A 85 8.42 22.36 -8.86
CA PRO A 85 7.01 22.02 -8.72
C PRO A 85 6.77 20.51 -8.83
N VAL A 86 5.80 20.00 -8.07
CA VAL A 86 5.45 18.58 -8.06
C VAL A 86 4.00 18.44 -8.48
N VAL A 87 3.75 17.59 -9.47
CA VAL A 87 2.42 17.31 -9.99
C VAL A 87 2.06 15.86 -9.68
N ILE A 88 0.88 15.67 -9.12
CA ILE A 88 0.26 14.37 -8.84
C ILE A 88 -1.25 14.52 -9.02
N ILE A 89 -1.95 13.41 -9.23
CA ILE A 89 -3.42 13.40 -9.23
C ILE A 89 -3.95 13.86 -7.86
N PRO A 90 -4.82 14.90 -7.79
CA PRO A 90 -5.29 15.47 -6.52
C PRO A 90 -5.98 14.46 -5.60
N ALA A 91 -6.66 13.45 -6.16
CA ALA A 91 -7.37 12.42 -5.39
C ALA A 91 -6.44 11.55 -4.52
N VAL A 92 -5.14 11.55 -4.77
CA VAL A 92 -4.14 10.68 -4.11
C VAL A 92 -2.95 11.46 -3.56
N ASP A 93 -3.08 12.77 -3.40
CA ASP A 93 -2.01 13.68 -2.97
C ASP A 93 -1.70 13.64 -1.46
N ALA A 94 -2.55 12.99 -0.66
CA ALA A 94 -2.51 13.04 0.80
C ALA A 94 -1.17 12.56 1.38
N ALA A 95 -0.53 11.60 0.71
CA ALA A 95 0.78 11.10 1.11
C ALA A 95 1.88 12.17 0.98
N LEU A 96 1.82 13.03 -0.04
CA LEU A 96 2.75 14.15 -0.19
C LEU A 96 2.49 15.24 0.85
N ARG A 97 1.21 15.57 1.09
CA ARG A 97 0.81 16.55 2.12
C ARG A 97 1.29 16.14 3.52
N TYR A 98 1.26 14.85 3.84
CA TYR A 98 1.82 14.33 5.10
C TYR A 98 3.32 14.67 5.25
N TYR A 99 4.08 14.68 4.15
CA TYR A 99 5.49 15.06 4.12
C TYR A 99 5.72 16.55 3.79
N GLN A 100 4.69 17.40 3.95
CA GLN A 100 4.75 18.84 3.73
C GLN A 100 5.09 19.26 2.30
N VAL A 101 4.90 18.37 1.34
CA VAL A 101 5.00 18.67 -0.10
C VAL A 101 3.63 19.12 -0.57
N GLN A 102 3.54 20.34 -1.11
CA GLN A 102 2.31 20.87 -1.69
C GLN A 102 2.38 20.70 -3.21
N PRO A 103 1.61 19.75 -3.79
CA PRO A 103 1.58 19.58 -5.22
C PRO A 103 0.79 20.70 -5.92
N VAL A 104 1.04 20.85 -7.21
CA VAL A 104 0.37 21.80 -8.10
C VAL A 104 -0.61 21.04 -8.99
N ASP A 105 -1.83 21.56 -9.11
CA ASP A 105 -2.91 20.92 -9.86
C ASP A 105 -2.85 21.19 -11.38
N SER A 106 -2.08 22.20 -11.79
CA SER A 106 -1.92 22.63 -13.19
C SER A 106 -0.52 22.31 -13.72
N LEU A 107 -0.40 22.24 -15.05
CA LEU A 107 0.90 22.12 -15.71
C LEU A 107 1.78 23.34 -15.37
N PRO A 108 2.96 23.13 -14.73
CA PRO A 108 3.88 24.22 -14.41
C PRO A 108 4.54 24.82 -15.67
N GLU A 109 4.97 26.07 -15.58
CA GLU A 109 5.74 26.73 -16.66
C GLU A 109 7.22 26.31 -16.67
N GLU A 110 7.73 25.89 -15.51
CA GLU A 110 9.11 25.48 -15.28
C GLU A 110 9.28 23.95 -15.31
N ASN A 111 10.53 23.46 -15.23
CA ASN A 111 10.81 22.04 -15.05
C ASN A 111 10.16 21.51 -13.77
N PHE A 112 9.52 20.35 -13.84
CA PHE A 112 8.71 19.82 -12.74
C PHE A 112 8.87 18.31 -12.57
N TRP A 113 8.47 17.85 -11.39
CA TRP A 113 8.35 16.44 -11.06
C TRP A 113 6.91 15.98 -11.27
N TYR A 114 6.72 14.84 -11.92
CA TYR A 114 5.43 14.18 -12.10
C TYR A 114 5.41 12.83 -11.40
N ILE A 115 4.36 12.59 -10.62
CA ILE A 115 4.12 11.33 -9.92
C ILE A 115 2.84 10.71 -10.53
N PRO A 116 2.95 9.76 -11.47
CA PRO A 116 1.81 9.11 -12.13
C PRO A 116 1.09 8.08 -11.23
N TYR A 117 0.99 8.35 -9.93
CA TYR A 117 0.34 7.43 -9.00
C TYR A 117 -1.19 7.46 -9.22
N ALA A 118 -1.78 6.27 -9.39
CA ALA A 118 -3.18 6.08 -9.77
C ALA A 118 -3.59 6.69 -11.13
N GLU A 119 -2.63 7.04 -12.00
CA GLU A 119 -2.88 7.51 -13.37
C GLU A 119 -3.82 6.59 -14.18
N PRO A 120 -3.67 5.24 -14.16
CA PRO A 120 -4.58 4.36 -14.89
C PRO A 120 -6.05 4.40 -14.42
N ILE A 121 -6.31 4.91 -13.21
CA ILE A 121 -7.65 4.99 -12.62
C ILE A 121 -8.27 6.37 -12.88
N PHE A 122 -7.50 7.44 -12.68
CA PHE A 122 -8.03 8.81 -12.72
C PHE A 122 -7.76 9.56 -14.03
N ASP A 123 -6.73 9.18 -14.79
CA ASP A 123 -6.42 9.73 -16.13
C ASP A 123 -6.04 8.60 -17.12
N PRO A 124 -6.97 7.68 -17.43
CA PRO A 124 -6.68 6.54 -18.31
C PRO A 124 -6.34 6.94 -19.75
N GLU A 125 -6.71 8.15 -20.17
CA GLU A 125 -6.43 8.69 -21.50
C GLU A 125 -5.07 9.43 -21.57
N LEU A 126 -4.36 9.55 -20.45
CA LEU A 126 -3.08 10.25 -20.31
C LEU A 126 -3.16 11.72 -20.75
N LYS A 127 -4.26 12.40 -20.42
CA LYS A 127 -4.52 13.79 -20.79
C LYS A 127 -3.42 14.71 -20.29
N PHE A 128 -2.98 14.54 -19.04
CA PHE A 128 -1.93 15.38 -18.47
C PHE A 128 -0.60 15.23 -19.23
N ARG A 129 -0.21 13.99 -19.55
CA ARG A 129 1.03 13.73 -20.31
C ARG A 129 0.98 14.32 -21.72
N ARG A 130 -0.16 14.23 -22.40
CA ARG A 130 -0.35 14.85 -23.72
C ARG A 130 -0.23 16.37 -23.61
N GLN A 131 -0.86 16.99 -22.61
CA GLN A 131 -0.74 18.41 -22.36
C GLN A 131 0.72 18.84 -22.11
N ALA A 132 1.46 18.09 -21.30
CA ALA A 132 2.88 18.35 -21.05
C ALA A 132 3.72 18.23 -22.34
N ALA A 133 3.45 17.20 -23.16
CA ALA A 133 4.14 17.00 -24.44
C ALA A 133 3.83 18.11 -25.45
N ASP A 134 2.56 18.54 -25.57
CA ASP A 134 2.12 19.63 -26.43
C ASP A 134 2.74 20.97 -26.03
N ALA A 135 3.00 21.16 -24.73
CA ALA A 135 3.73 22.31 -24.20
C ALA A 135 5.26 22.23 -24.42
N GLY A 136 5.76 21.12 -24.96
CA GLY A 136 7.17 20.92 -25.32
C GLY A 136 8.02 20.26 -24.23
N PHE A 137 7.43 19.80 -23.12
CA PHE A 137 8.17 19.08 -22.10
C PHE A 137 8.52 17.65 -22.54
N LYS A 138 9.67 17.16 -22.08
CA LYS A 138 10.12 15.79 -22.30
C LYS A 138 10.50 15.13 -20.98
N GLU A 139 10.23 13.83 -20.91
CA GLU A 139 10.70 12.98 -19.81
C GLU A 139 12.21 12.82 -19.90
N THR A 140 12.94 13.28 -18.87
CA THR A 140 14.42 13.21 -18.85
C THR A 140 14.98 12.26 -17.79
N SER A 141 14.18 11.94 -16.78
CA SER A 141 14.59 11.03 -15.71
C SER A 141 13.38 10.30 -15.14
N VAL A 142 13.56 9.02 -14.83
CA VAL A 142 12.55 8.18 -14.18
C VAL A 142 13.19 7.44 -13.01
N ARG A 143 12.57 7.53 -11.84
CA ARG A 143 13.01 6.83 -10.63
C ARG A 143 11.85 6.04 -10.04
N HIS A 144 12.10 4.77 -9.72
CA HIS A 144 11.14 3.90 -9.07
C HIS A 144 11.41 3.79 -7.58
N PHE A 145 10.33 3.74 -6.81
CA PHE A 145 10.31 3.51 -5.38
C PHE A 145 9.50 2.26 -5.08
N ARG A 146 9.61 1.73 -3.87
CA ARG A 146 8.84 0.56 -3.45
C ARG A 146 7.33 0.84 -3.56
N GLY A 147 6.57 -0.17 -3.99
CA GLY A 147 5.10 -0.13 -4.06
C GLY A 147 4.55 0.55 -5.32
N ASP A 148 5.17 0.31 -6.48
CA ASP A 148 4.77 0.86 -7.78
C ASP A 148 4.75 2.40 -7.86
N LEU A 149 5.43 3.05 -6.90
CA LEU A 149 5.66 4.49 -6.92
C LEU A 149 6.73 4.84 -7.95
N THR A 150 6.42 5.81 -8.81
CA THR A 150 7.33 6.31 -9.84
C THR A 150 7.39 7.83 -9.76
N LEU A 151 8.59 8.38 -9.97
CA LEU A 151 8.85 9.81 -10.05
C LEU A 151 9.49 10.10 -11.40
N ILE A 152 8.90 11.01 -12.16
CA ILE A 152 9.33 11.37 -13.52
C ILE A 152 9.73 12.84 -13.53
N GLN A 153 10.88 13.16 -14.12
CA GLN A 153 11.27 14.54 -14.38
C GLN A 153 10.82 14.97 -15.77
N TYR A 154 10.08 16.07 -15.83
CA TYR A 154 9.78 16.76 -17.08
C TYR A 154 10.62 18.02 -17.19
N THR A 155 11.29 18.16 -18.33
CA THR A 155 12.08 19.36 -18.64
C THR A 155 11.76 19.88 -20.02
N ARG A 156 11.84 21.20 -20.18
CA ARG A 156 11.63 21.90 -21.44
C ARG A 156 12.95 22.39 -22.04
#